data_AF-A0A6C0TMM3-F1
#
_entry.id   AF-A0A6C0TMM3-F1
#
_cell.length_a   1.000
_cell.length_b   1.000
_cell.length_c   1.000
_cell.angle_alpha   90.00
_cell.angle_beta   90.00
_cell.angle_gamma   90.00
#
_symmetry.space_group_name_H-M   'P 1'
#
loop_
_entity.id
_entity.type
_entity.pdbx_description
1 polymer ?
#
loop_
_entity_poly.entity_id
_entity_poly.type
_entity_poly.pdbx_seq_one_letter_code
_entity_poly.pdbx_strand_id
1 'polypeptide(L)'
;MSYSWLLPVSTDVCGAVVSEPELDLSQLSHSEIAALVYLQNLPKLSQSILLPDDLEKRFARNIQIPLEELQAYLKARHDNSALSQGVMLCAQYGIHFMDQKEVESRRYLQPDGSWDFSYAQRLRNLATPYQVVRHDGVLLHLSDSQRRIMDAEMAMPEEVIGSQSNAGTGKTTILYEMVERIAVRDLKPVNDGSNLTHLSAISSV
;
A
#
# COMPACT_ATOMS: atom_id res chain seq x y z
N MET A 1 -6.69 2.78 -0.76
CA MET A 1 -6.41 2.77 0.69
C MET A 1 -4.93 2.44 0.85
N SER A 2 -4.15 3.29 1.52
CA SER A 2 -2.70 3.07 1.70
C SER A 2 -2.49 2.29 2.99
N TYR A 3 -2.41 0.97 2.91
CA TYR A 3 -1.96 0.15 4.04
C TYR A 3 -0.45 0.24 4.17
N SER A 4 0.06 0.28 5.40
CA SER A 4 1.50 0.35 5.68
C SER A 4 2.13 -1.03 5.43
N TRP A 5 1.60 -2.05 6.10
CA TRP A 5 2.03 -3.45 6.00
C TRP A 5 0.87 -4.42 6.26
N LEU A 6 1.13 -5.72 6.06
CA LEU A 6 0.13 -6.80 6.11
C LEU A 6 0.50 -7.81 7.20
N LEU A 7 -0.47 -8.27 7.97
CA LEU A 7 -0.32 -9.28 9.02
C LEU A 7 -0.77 -10.64 8.48
N PRO A 8 0.00 -11.73 8.68
CA PRO A 8 -0.28 -13.05 8.09
C PRO A 8 -1.33 -13.81 8.89
N VAL A 9 -2.54 -13.26 8.94
CA VAL A 9 -3.74 -13.87 9.50
C VAL A 9 -4.95 -13.35 8.74
N SER A 10 -5.94 -14.20 8.51
CA SER A 10 -7.19 -13.82 7.85
C SER A 10 -8.24 -13.31 8.82
N THR A 11 -9.19 -12.51 8.31
CA THR A 11 -10.35 -12.06 9.09
C THR A 11 -11.16 -13.23 9.64
N ASP A 12 -11.23 -14.32 8.88
CA ASP A 12 -11.99 -15.52 9.25
C ASP A 12 -11.34 -16.22 10.43
N VAL A 13 -10.01 -16.35 10.43
CA VAL A 13 -9.23 -16.89 11.57
C VAL A 13 -9.39 -15.99 12.79
N CYS A 14 -9.28 -14.67 12.65
CA CYS A 14 -9.54 -13.76 13.78
C CYS A 14 -10.96 -13.89 14.33
N GLY A 15 -11.97 -14.03 13.46
CA GLY A 15 -13.37 -14.21 13.83
C GLY A 15 -13.63 -15.51 14.57
N ALA A 16 -13.06 -16.63 14.09
CA ALA A 16 -13.16 -17.94 14.73
C ALA A 16 -12.53 -17.93 16.12
N VAL A 17 -11.31 -17.39 16.23
CA VAL A 17 -10.55 -17.32 17.49
C VAL A 17 -11.27 -16.46 18.55
N VAL A 18 -11.90 -15.36 18.15
CA VAL A 18 -12.66 -14.50 19.10
C VAL A 18 -13.97 -15.15 19.55
N SER A 19 -14.58 -15.99 18.71
CA SER A 19 -15.92 -16.54 18.94
C SER A 19 -15.91 -17.89 19.66
N GLU A 20 -14.84 -18.66 19.54
CA GLU A 20 -14.76 -20.02 20.09
C GLU A 20 -14.12 -20.03 21.50
N PRO A 21 -14.72 -20.77 22.46
CA PRO A 21 -14.20 -20.84 23.83
C PRO A 21 -12.96 -21.75 23.97
N GLU A 22 -12.74 -22.69 23.04
CA GLU A 22 -11.54 -23.51 22.97
C GLU A 22 -10.84 -23.30 21.62
N LEU A 23 -9.63 -22.75 21.66
CA LEU A 23 -8.83 -22.51 20.46
C LEU A 23 -8.21 -23.81 19.96
N ASP A 24 -8.67 -24.32 18.82
CA ASP A 24 -7.94 -25.35 18.09
C ASP A 24 -6.77 -24.73 17.30
N LEU A 25 -5.62 -24.64 17.98
CA LEU A 25 -4.38 -24.14 17.38
C LEU A 25 -3.72 -25.13 16.42
N SER A 26 -4.22 -26.37 16.29
CA SER A 26 -3.56 -27.41 15.48
C SER A 26 -3.65 -27.17 13.97
N GLN A 27 -4.69 -26.45 13.54
CA GLN A 27 -4.93 -26.13 12.13
C GLN A 27 -4.23 -24.84 11.68
N LEU A 28 -3.70 -24.04 12.62
CA LEU A 28 -3.10 -22.75 12.32
C LEU A 28 -1.61 -22.88 12.04
N SER A 29 -1.15 -22.13 11.03
CA SER A 29 0.27 -22.01 10.73
C SER A 29 1.02 -21.22 11.81
N HIS A 30 2.35 -21.37 11.81
CA HIS A 30 3.21 -20.59 12.70
C HIS A 30 3.01 -19.07 12.52
N SER A 31 2.90 -18.59 11.28
CA SER A 31 2.67 -17.16 11.03
C SER A 31 1.35 -16.66 11.60
N GLU A 32 0.28 -17.46 11.49
CA GLU A 32 -1.04 -17.12 12.05
C GLU A 32 -0.99 -17.09 13.57
N ILE A 33 -0.37 -18.09 14.20
CA ILE A 33 -0.24 -18.15 15.66
C ILE A 33 0.60 -16.95 16.18
N ALA A 34 1.69 -16.61 15.50
CA ALA A 34 2.46 -15.41 15.82
C ALA A 34 1.60 -14.15 15.67
N ALA A 35 0.82 -14.02 14.59
CA ALA A 35 -0.09 -12.90 14.38
C ALA A 35 -1.14 -12.77 15.50
N LEU A 36 -1.73 -13.87 15.96
CA LEU A 36 -2.69 -13.86 17.07
C LEU A 36 -2.06 -13.42 18.39
N VAL A 37 -0.87 -13.93 18.72
CA VAL A 37 -0.12 -13.48 19.91
C VAL A 37 0.20 -11.98 19.82
N TYR A 38 0.59 -11.52 18.63
CA TYR A 38 0.88 -10.11 18.39
C TYR A 38 -0.36 -9.24 18.58
N LEU A 39 -1.50 -9.62 17.99
CA LEU A 39 -2.78 -8.92 18.11
C LEU A 39 -3.21 -8.83 19.58
N GLN A 40 -3.15 -9.92 20.33
CA GLN A 40 -3.52 -9.94 21.74
C GLN A 40 -2.65 -8.99 22.60
N ASN A 41 -1.40 -8.77 22.21
CA ASN A 41 -0.49 -7.88 22.93
C ASN A 41 -0.46 -6.45 22.37
N LEU A 42 -1.04 -6.21 21.20
CA LEU A 42 -1.03 -4.91 20.54
C LEU A 42 -1.57 -3.77 21.43
N PRO A 43 -2.67 -3.93 22.21
CA PRO A 43 -3.17 -2.89 23.11
C PRO A 43 -2.17 -2.45 24.19
N LYS A 44 -1.26 -3.35 24.59
CA LYS A 44 -0.20 -3.04 25.57
C LYS A 44 0.97 -2.33 24.90
N LEU A 45 1.27 -2.70 23.65
CA LEU A 45 2.33 -2.08 22.86
C LEU A 45 1.96 -0.64 22.44
N SER A 46 0.68 -0.39 22.11
CA SER A 46 0.14 0.90 21.69
C SER A 46 0.06 1.97 22.79
N GLN A 47 0.40 1.64 24.03
CA GLN A 47 0.45 2.62 25.14
C GLN A 47 1.56 3.66 24.98
N SER A 48 2.47 3.43 24.02
CA SER A 48 3.48 4.39 23.57
C SER A 48 3.17 4.87 22.16
N ILE A 49 3.54 6.11 21.83
CA ILE A 49 3.46 6.62 20.46
C ILE A 49 4.42 5.79 19.60
N LEU A 50 3.87 4.90 18.79
CA LEU A 50 4.61 4.01 17.90
C LEU A 50 4.26 4.33 16.45
N LEU A 51 5.28 4.41 15.60
CA LEU A 51 5.10 4.51 14.16
C LEU A 51 4.75 3.13 13.58
N PRO A 52 4.04 3.05 12.44
CA PRO A 52 3.71 1.77 11.79
C PRO A 52 4.93 0.87 11.55
N ASP A 53 6.08 1.45 11.19
CA ASP A 53 7.33 0.72 10.97
C ASP A 53 7.88 0.06 12.26
N ASP A 54 7.66 0.68 13.43
CA ASP A 54 8.08 0.10 14.70
C ASP A 54 7.21 -1.10 15.07
N LEU A 55 5.92 -1.03 14.73
CA LEU A 55 4.98 -2.13 14.90
C LEU A 55 5.33 -3.32 14.00
N GLU A 56 5.71 -3.07 12.75
CA GLU A 56 6.18 -4.12 11.83
C GLU A 56 7.47 -4.77 12.34
N LYS A 57 8.46 -3.98 12.78
CA LYS A 57 9.71 -4.50 13.36
C LYS A 57 9.48 -5.32 14.64
N ARG A 58 8.42 -5.03 15.40
CA ARG A 58 8.03 -5.84 16.56
C ARG A 58 7.42 -7.17 16.11
N PHE A 59 6.57 -7.14 15.10
CA PHE A 59 6.01 -8.37 14.53
C PHE A 59 7.09 -9.26 13.92
N ALA A 60 8.06 -8.68 13.20
CA ALA A 60 9.19 -9.39 12.63
C ALA A 60 10.04 -10.14 13.69
N ARG A 61 10.08 -9.66 14.94
CA ARG A 61 10.70 -10.39 16.06
C ARG A 61 9.78 -11.48 16.61
N ASN A 62 8.48 -11.19 16.68
CA ASN A 62 7.48 -12.11 17.22
C ASN A 62 7.34 -13.39 16.38
N ILE A 63 7.44 -13.28 15.04
CA ILE A 63 7.39 -14.46 14.15
C ILE A 63 8.63 -15.36 14.22
N GLN A 64 9.69 -14.94 14.93
CA GLN A 64 10.89 -15.75 15.18
C GLN A 64 10.78 -16.59 16.46
N ILE A 65 9.77 -16.35 17.29
CA ILE A 65 9.55 -17.11 18.51
C ILE A 65 9.13 -18.54 18.12
N PRO A 66 9.68 -19.59 18.76
CA PRO A 66 9.29 -20.96 18.46
C PRO A 66 7.78 -21.19 18.57
N LEU A 67 7.24 -22.01 17.65
CA LEU A 67 5.82 -22.30 17.56
C LEU A 67 5.25 -22.81 18.89
N GLU A 68 5.99 -23.70 19.57
CA GLU A 68 5.59 -24.32 20.83
C GLU A 68 5.43 -23.27 21.94
N GLU A 69 6.31 -22.27 21.98
CA GLU A 69 6.24 -21.19 22.96
C GLU A 69 5.04 -20.27 22.71
N LEU A 70 4.77 -19.95 21.44
CA LEU A 70 3.60 -19.14 21.07
C LEU A 70 2.28 -19.88 21.36
N GLN A 71 2.21 -21.18 21.05
CA GLN A 71 1.05 -22.01 21.37
C GLN A 71 0.84 -22.13 22.87
N ALA A 72 1.91 -22.35 23.65
CA ALA A 72 1.84 -22.38 25.10
C ALA A 72 1.37 -21.04 25.67
N TYR A 73 1.84 -19.93 25.11
CA TYR A 73 1.39 -18.59 25.49
C TYR A 73 -0.11 -18.40 25.25
N LEU A 74 -0.61 -18.71 24.05
CA LEU A 74 -2.05 -18.57 23.75
C LEU A 74 -2.87 -19.48 24.65
N LYS A 75 -2.52 -20.76 24.80
CA LYS A 75 -3.26 -21.68 25.69
C LYS A 75 -3.32 -21.20 27.14
N ALA A 76 -2.25 -20.60 27.65
CA ALA A 76 -2.18 -20.18 29.04
C ALA A 76 -2.81 -18.80 29.31
N ARG A 77 -2.81 -17.90 28.32
CA ARG A 77 -3.15 -16.48 28.49
C ARG A 77 -4.11 -15.95 27.44
N HIS A 78 -4.90 -16.81 26.83
CA HIS A 78 -5.85 -16.38 25.82
C HIS A 78 -6.80 -15.32 26.39
N ASP A 79 -6.94 -14.20 25.69
CA ASP A 79 -7.78 -13.08 26.09
C ASP A 79 -8.52 -12.52 24.86
N ASN A 80 -9.79 -12.92 24.72
CA ASN A 80 -10.66 -12.48 23.64
C ASN A 80 -10.89 -10.97 23.60
N SER A 81 -10.92 -10.32 24.78
CA SER A 81 -11.08 -8.87 24.84
C SER A 81 -9.82 -8.18 24.31
N ALA A 82 -8.64 -8.61 24.75
CA ALA A 82 -7.38 -8.05 24.28
C ALA A 82 -7.14 -8.31 22.79
N LEU A 83 -7.49 -9.50 22.30
CA LEU A 83 -7.40 -9.84 20.88
C LEU A 83 -8.33 -8.97 20.02
N SER A 84 -9.60 -8.82 20.43
CA SER A 84 -10.58 -7.96 19.75
C SER A 84 -10.13 -6.50 19.71
N GLN A 85 -9.61 -5.98 20.82
CA GLN A 85 -9.01 -4.64 20.85
C GLN A 85 -7.81 -4.52 19.89
N GLY A 86 -6.95 -5.53 19.84
CA GLY A 86 -5.84 -5.61 18.89
C GLY A 86 -6.30 -5.52 17.43
N VAL A 87 -7.34 -6.28 17.08
CA VAL A 87 -7.95 -6.23 15.73
C VAL A 87 -8.45 -4.82 15.40
N MET A 88 -9.10 -4.14 16.33
CA MET A 88 -9.56 -2.76 16.13
C MET A 88 -8.39 -1.76 15.96
N LEU A 89 -7.29 -1.96 16.71
CA LEU A 89 -6.11 -1.11 16.63
C LEU A 89 -5.37 -1.25 15.29
N CYS A 90 -5.41 -2.41 14.64
CA CYS A 90 -4.77 -2.61 13.34
C CYS A 90 -5.20 -1.56 12.30
N ALA A 91 -6.52 -1.25 12.24
CA ALA A 91 -7.03 -0.23 11.34
C ALA A 91 -6.47 1.17 11.64
N GLN A 92 -6.24 1.50 12.91
CA GLN A 92 -5.68 2.80 13.32
C GLN A 92 -4.21 2.96 12.90
N TYR A 93 -3.47 1.85 12.85
CA TYR A 93 -2.05 1.82 12.47
C TYR A 93 -1.81 1.51 10.99
N GLY A 94 -2.87 1.36 10.18
CA GLY A 94 -2.76 0.98 8.78
C GLY A 94 -2.22 -0.44 8.58
N ILE A 95 -2.43 -1.33 9.55
CA ILE A 95 -2.11 -2.76 9.49
C ILE A 95 -3.32 -3.47 8.89
N HIS A 96 -3.11 -4.23 7.82
CA HIS A 96 -4.16 -4.99 7.15
C HIS A 96 -3.95 -6.49 7.32
N PHE A 97 -5.03 -7.26 7.21
CA PHE A 97 -5.00 -8.72 7.26
C PHE A 97 -4.83 -9.29 5.86
N MET A 98 -4.06 -10.36 5.75
CA MET A 98 -3.92 -11.13 4.52
C MET A 98 -5.15 -12.00 4.30
N ASP A 99 -5.46 -12.34 3.05
CA ASP A 99 -6.40 -13.43 2.80
C ASP A 99 -5.76 -14.79 3.09
N GLN A 100 -6.57 -15.85 3.22
CA GLN A 100 -6.04 -17.17 3.56
C GLN A 100 -5.07 -17.72 2.51
N LYS A 101 -5.26 -17.40 1.23
CA LYS A 101 -4.40 -17.86 0.14
C LYS A 101 -3.03 -17.18 0.19
N GLU A 102 -3.00 -15.90 0.55
CA GLU A 102 -1.78 -15.14 0.78
C GLU A 102 -0.98 -15.74 1.94
N VAL A 103 -1.65 -16.05 3.06
CA VAL A 103 -1.06 -16.74 4.21
C VAL A 103 -0.47 -18.10 3.80
N GLU A 104 -1.24 -18.92 3.10
CA GLU A 104 -0.80 -20.24 2.61
C GLU A 104 0.38 -20.15 1.64
N SER A 105 0.45 -19.10 0.83
CA SER A 105 1.52 -18.90 -0.16
C SER A 105 2.89 -18.64 0.48
N ARG A 106 2.93 -18.15 1.72
CA ARG A 106 4.14 -17.79 2.48
C ARG A 106 5.10 -16.81 1.77
N ARG A 107 4.63 -16.10 0.73
CA ARG A 107 5.45 -15.16 -0.06
C ARG A 107 5.87 -13.89 0.70
N TYR A 108 5.32 -13.72 1.90
CA TYR A 108 5.68 -12.68 2.87
C TYR A 108 6.85 -13.07 3.77
N LEU A 109 7.37 -14.29 3.63
CA LEU A 109 8.58 -14.74 4.30
C LEU A 109 9.75 -14.79 3.32
N GLN A 110 10.94 -14.55 3.85
CA GLN A 110 12.20 -14.85 3.19
C GLN A 110 12.48 -16.37 3.22
N PRO A 111 13.41 -16.88 2.39
CA PRO A 111 13.74 -18.31 2.35
C PRO A 111 14.21 -18.90 3.68
N ASP A 112 14.76 -18.07 4.57
CA ASP A 112 15.18 -18.45 5.92
C ASP A 112 14.03 -18.43 6.95
N GLY A 113 12.81 -18.10 6.53
CA GLY A 113 11.64 -17.97 7.40
C GLY A 113 11.53 -16.62 8.10
N SER A 114 12.43 -15.67 7.82
CA SER A 114 12.35 -14.31 8.36
C SER A 114 11.29 -13.45 7.66
N TRP A 115 10.85 -12.40 8.34
CA TRP A 115 9.86 -11.47 7.79
C TRP A 115 10.41 -10.70 6.60
N ASP A 116 9.62 -10.57 5.53
CA ASP A 116 9.97 -9.75 4.38
C ASP A 116 9.26 -8.38 4.40
N PHE A 117 9.99 -7.36 4.86
CA PHE A 117 9.54 -5.96 4.91
C PHE A 117 9.16 -5.37 3.53
N SER A 118 9.62 -5.98 2.43
CA SER A 118 9.28 -5.50 1.09
C SER A 118 7.96 -6.07 0.57
N TYR A 119 7.36 -7.06 1.25
CA TYR A 119 6.20 -7.79 0.75
C TYR A 119 5.01 -6.88 0.44
N ALA A 120 4.61 -6.02 1.38
CA ALA A 120 3.49 -5.12 1.20
C ALA A 120 3.71 -4.14 0.03
N GLN A 121 4.95 -3.65 -0.14
CA GLN A 121 5.30 -2.79 -1.27
C GLN A 121 5.22 -3.54 -2.60
N ARG A 122 5.71 -4.80 -2.66
CA ARG A 122 5.60 -5.63 -3.87
C ARG A 122 4.14 -5.86 -4.27
N LEU A 123 3.26 -6.13 -3.31
CA LEU A 123 1.83 -6.29 -3.59
C LEU A 123 1.19 -4.99 -4.10
N ARG A 124 1.50 -3.85 -3.50
CA ARG A 124 1.02 -2.54 -3.99
C ARG A 124 1.45 -2.28 -5.43
N ASN A 125 2.70 -2.62 -5.78
CA ASN A 125 3.21 -2.47 -7.14
C ASN A 125 2.51 -3.41 -8.13
N LEU A 126 2.16 -4.63 -7.72
CA LEU A 126 1.39 -5.56 -8.55
C LEU A 126 -0.07 -5.12 -8.73
N ALA A 127 -0.68 -4.56 -7.68
CA ALA A 127 -2.05 -4.05 -7.72
C ALA A 127 -2.18 -2.70 -8.47
N THR A 128 -1.05 -2.00 -8.65
CA THR A 128 -0.97 -0.67 -9.27
C THR A 128 0.12 -0.68 -10.34
N PRO A 129 -0.07 -1.45 -11.44
CA PRO A 129 1.01 -1.82 -12.35
C PRO A 129 1.53 -0.65 -13.19
N TYR A 130 0.85 0.49 -13.21
CA TYR A 130 1.21 1.63 -14.04
C TYR A 130 1.89 2.72 -13.24
N GLN A 131 3.12 3.04 -13.64
CA GLN A 131 3.93 4.12 -13.08
C GLN A 131 4.03 5.23 -14.12
N VAL A 132 3.78 6.46 -13.70
CA VAL A 132 3.89 7.66 -14.52
C VAL A 132 4.82 8.63 -13.82
N VAL A 133 5.86 9.07 -14.51
CA VAL A 133 6.78 10.09 -13.97
C VAL A 133 6.19 11.46 -14.26
N ARG A 134 5.96 12.24 -13.20
CA ARG A 134 5.55 13.65 -13.28
C ARG A 134 6.70 14.52 -13.80
N HIS A 135 6.38 15.72 -14.28
CA HIS A 135 7.37 16.70 -14.75
C HIS A 135 8.44 17.04 -13.69
N ASP A 136 8.07 17.03 -12.40
CA ASP A 136 8.96 17.26 -11.26
C ASP A 136 9.81 16.03 -10.88
N GLY A 137 9.72 14.93 -11.64
CA GLY A 137 10.45 13.69 -11.40
C GLY A 137 9.80 12.76 -10.37
N VAL A 138 8.64 13.12 -9.81
CA VAL A 138 7.93 12.27 -8.84
C VAL A 138 7.25 11.11 -9.56
N LEU A 139 7.46 9.91 -9.05
CA LEU A 139 6.89 8.68 -9.60
C LEU A 139 5.47 8.47 -9.04
N LEU A 140 4.47 8.52 -9.93
CA LEU A 140 3.06 8.37 -9.61
C LEU A 140 2.59 6.95 -9.94
N HIS A 141 1.92 6.29 -9.00
CA HIS A 141 1.30 4.98 -9.22
C HIS A 141 -0.18 5.13 -9.57
N LEU A 142 -0.59 4.59 -10.71
CA LEU A 142 -1.96 4.63 -11.22
C LEU A 142 -2.61 3.25 -11.17
N SER A 143 -3.81 3.18 -10.60
CA SER A 143 -4.67 2.01 -10.76
C SER A 143 -5.18 1.91 -12.20
N ASP A 144 -5.59 0.72 -12.62
CA ASP A 144 -6.15 0.48 -13.96
C ASP A 144 -7.29 1.43 -14.31
N SER A 145 -8.14 1.76 -13.34
CA SER A 145 -9.24 2.71 -13.52
C SER A 145 -8.76 4.13 -13.81
N GLN A 146 -7.74 4.59 -13.07
CA GLN A 146 -7.16 5.92 -13.23
C GLN A 146 -6.38 6.02 -14.54
N ARG A 147 -5.71 4.93 -14.95
CA ARG A 147 -5.08 4.83 -16.26
C ARG A 147 -6.10 4.95 -17.38
N ARG A 148 -7.21 4.21 -17.34
CA ARG A 148 -8.23 4.28 -18.42
C ARG A 148 -8.79 5.68 -18.59
N ILE A 149 -8.99 6.40 -17.48
CA ILE A 149 -9.44 7.79 -17.51
C ILE A 149 -8.35 8.68 -18.13
N MET A 150 -7.08 8.53 -17.71
CA MET A 150 -5.97 9.29 -18.26
C MET A 150 -5.75 9.02 -19.76
N ASP A 151 -5.79 7.75 -20.18
CA ASP A 151 -5.63 7.33 -21.57
C ASP A 151 -6.80 7.86 -22.43
N ALA A 152 -8.04 7.86 -21.92
CA ALA A 152 -9.21 8.39 -22.62
C ALA A 152 -9.13 9.91 -22.83
N GLU A 153 -8.75 10.68 -21.80
CA GLU A 153 -8.57 12.13 -21.89
C GLU A 153 -7.44 12.51 -22.85
N MET A 154 -6.32 11.76 -22.85
CA MET A 154 -5.22 12.01 -23.79
C MET A 154 -5.59 11.71 -25.24
N ALA A 155 -6.44 10.71 -25.46
CA ALA A 155 -6.89 10.32 -26.78
C ALA A 155 -7.96 11.27 -27.35
N MET A 156 -8.72 11.99 -26.51
CA MET A 156 -9.91 12.76 -26.93
C MET A 156 -10.00 14.13 -26.20
N PRO A 157 -9.13 15.11 -26.52
CA PRO A 157 -8.99 16.36 -25.76
C PRO A 157 -10.18 17.34 -25.86
N GLU A 158 -11.19 17.05 -26.68
CA GLU A 158 -12.29 17.97 -27.02
C GLU A 158 -13.65 17.53 -26.43
N GLU A 159 -13.74 16.39 -25.74
CA GLU A 159 -15.01 15.83 -25.21
C GLU A 159 -15.12 15.92 -23.68
N VAL A 160 -16.30 16.26 -23.18
CA VAL A 160 -16.59 16.31 -21.73
C VAL A 160 -16.86 14.89 -21.21
N ILE A 161 -15.83 14.24 -20.67
CA ILE A 161 -15.99 12.90 -20.07
C ILE A 161 -16.48 13.04 -18.61
N GLY A 162 -17.74 12.65 -18.37
CA GLY A 162 -18.30 12.58 -17.03
C GLY A 162 -17.74 11.38 -16.24
N SER A 163 -16.66 11.58 -15.47
CA SER A 163 -16.14 10.57 -14.55
C SER A 163 -16.88 10.60 -13.21
N GLN A 164 -17.74 9.61 -12.95
CA GLN A 164 -18.19 9.31 -11.59
C GLN A 164 -17.17 8.44 -10.88
N SER A 165 -16.48 9.03 -9.90
CA SER A 165 -15.58 8.32 -9.00
C SER A 165 -16.11 8.47 -7.57
N ASN A 166 -16.03 7.44 -6.72
CA ASN A 166 -16.46 7.48 -5.31
C ASN A 166 -15.51 8.29 -4.41
N ALA A 167 -16.00 9.01 -3.40
CA ALA A 167 -15.15 9.89 -2.55
C ALA A 167 -13.94 9.16 -1.95
N GLY A 168 -12.75 9.79 -1.97
CA GLY A 168 -11.50 9.22 -1.42
C GLY A 168 -10.53 8.54 -2.41
N THR A 169 -10.84 8.50 -3.71
CA THR A 169 -10.02 7.82 -4.74
C THR A 169 -8.89 8.66 -5.36
N GLY A 170 -8.46 9.76 -4.72
CA GLY A 170 -7.38 10.62 -5.24
C GLY A 170 -7.77 11.50 -6.44
N LYS A 171 -9.06 11.88 -6.56
CA LYS A 171 -9.58 12.73 -7.66
C LYS A 171 -8.77 14.00 -7.85
N THR A 172 -8.39 14.64 -6.75
CA THR A 172 -7.64 15.89 -6.75
C THR A 172 -6.25 15.70 -7.36
N THR A 173 -5.58 14.58 -7.08
CA THR A 173 -4.26 14.26 -7.65
C THR A 173 -4.35 14.04 -9.17
N ILE A 174 -5.39 13.37 -9.64
CA ILE A 174 -5.62 13.16 -11.08
C ILE A 174 -5.99 14.47 -11.78
N LEU A 175 -6.83 15.31 -11.15
CA LEU A 175 -7.17 16.63 -11.68
C LEU A 175 -5.94 17.54 -11.78
N TYR A 176 -5.06 17.56 -10.79
CA TYR A 176 -3.80 18.31 -10.85
C TYR A 176 -2.92 17.85 -12.02
N GLU A 177 -2.79 16.54 -12.22
CA GLU A 177 -2.00 15.98 -13.33
C GLU A 177 -2.62 16.28 -14.70
N MET A 178 -3.95 16.21 -14.81
CA MET A 178 -4.66 16.59 -16.04
C MET A 178 -4.47 18.07 -16.37
N VAL A 179 -4.62 18.96 -15.37
CA VAL A 179 -4.40 20.40 -15.54
C VAL A 179 -2.95 20.69 -15.90
N GLU A 180 -1.96 20.03 -15.28
CA GLU A 180 -0.56 20.20 -15.65
C GLU A 180 -0.27 19.75 -17.09
N ARG A 181 -0.82 18.61 -17.53
CA ARG A 181 -0.58 18.10 -18.89
C ARG A 181 -1.29 18.90 -19.97
N ILE A 182 -2.48 19.44 -19.67
CA ILE A 182 -3.19 20.38 -20.55
C ILE A 182 -2.44 21.71 -20.61
N ALA A 183 -1.99 22.23 -19.46
CA ALA A 183 -1.19 23.46 -19.39
C ALA A 183 0.15 23.36 -20.15
N VAL A 184 0.79 22.19 -20.14
CA VAL A 184 2.01 21.93 -20.94
C VAL A 184 1.70 21.84 -22.44
N ARG A 185 0.48 21.40 -22.82
CA ARG A 185 0.04 21.29 -24.21
C ARG A 185 -0.41 22.63 -24.82
N ASP A 186 -0.87 23.56 -23.99
CA ASP A 186 -1.28 24.93 -24.37
C ASP A 186 -0.18 26.00 -24.29
N LEU A 187 1.04 25.62 -23.88
CA LEU A 187 2.20 26.48 -24.08
C LEU A 187 2.53 26.52 -25.58
N LYS A 188 2.00 27.55 -26.26
CA LYS A 188 2.55 27.98 -27.55
C LYS A 188 4.06 28.17 -27.37
N PRO A 189 4.90 27.64 -28.27
CA PRO A 189 6.30 28.02 -28.29
C PRO A 189 6.35 29.54 -28.37
N VAL A 190 7.17 30.15 -27.51
CA VAL A 190 7.54 31.56 -27.66
C VAL A 190 8.14 31.67 -29.06
N ASN A 191 7.39 32.26 -29.99
CA ASN A 191 7.95 32.73 -31.24
C ASN A 191 8.94 33.82 -30.85
N ASP A 192 10.23 33.50 -30.92
CA ASP A 192 11.28 34.51 -30.99
C ASP A 192 11.12 35.26 -32.31
N GLY A 193 10.27 36.29 -32.25
CA GLY A 193 10.27 37.36 -33.23
C GLY A 193 11.55 38.17 -33.06
N SER A 194 12.59 37.82 -33.82
CA SER A 194 13.65 38.77 -34.14
C SER A 194 13.90 38.79 -35.64
N ASN A 195 13.40 39.86 -36.25
CA ASN A 195 13.88 40.42 -37.51
C ASN A 195 15.41 40.35 -37.61
N LEU A 196 15.93 39.62 -38.58
CA LEU A 196 17.26 39.86 -39.14
C LEU A 196 17.25 39.61 -40.66
N THR A 197 16.49 40.41 -41.39
CA THR A 197 16.91 40.84 -42.73
C THR A 197 17.78 42.08 -42.57
N HIS A 198 19.10 41.94 -42.72
CA HIS A 198 19.93 42.84 -43.52
C HIS A 198 21.41 42.40 -43.50
N LEU A 199 21.98 42.36 -44.72
CA LEU A 199 23.41 42.55 -45.06
C LEU A 199 24.38 41.37 -44.90
N SER A 200 24.51 40.58 -45.98
CA SER A 200 25.84 40.29 -46.54
C SER A 200 25.79 40.23 -48.08
N ALA A 201 26.10 41.37 -48.70
CA ALA A 201 26.59 41.45 -50.07
C ALA A 201 27.66 42.54 -50.10
N ILE A 202 28.70 42.35 -50.93
CA ILE A 202 29.94 43.15 -51.14
C ILE A 202 31.08 42.72 -50.20
N SER A 203 32.25 42.26 -50.64
CA SER A 203 32.86 42.05 -51.97
C SER A 203 34.05 41.09 -51.80
N SER A 204 34.46 40.41 -52.87
CA SER A 204 35.80 40.60 -53.45
C SER A 204 35.94 39.81 -54.75
N VAL A 205 36.17 40.57 -55.82
CA VAL A 205 37.20 40.27 -56.82
C VAL A 205 38.56 40.43 -56.15
#